data_AF-A0A9X6RNT2-F1
#
_entry.id   AF-A0A9X6RNT2-F1
#
_cell.length_a   1.000
_cell.length_b   1.000
_cell.length_c   1.000
_cell.angle_alpha   90.00
_cell.angle_beta   90.00
_cell.angle_gamma   90.00
#
_symmetry.space_group_name_H-M   'P 1'
#
loop_
_entity.id
_entity.type
_entity.pdbx_description
1 polymer ?
#
loop_
_entity_poly.entity_id
_entity_poly.type
_entity_poly.pdbx_seq_one_letter_code
_entity_poly.pdbx_strand_id
1 'polypeptide(L)'
;MPDHAGVLRAAFRAEGLKFPEDFLDFVAHFGSGKMGSEARFAIYQAMSFKILGRGTKIILIYPDPVLAYVQRMYGGTVSSGSGRGTLKVSLSQLSTVDWTLE
;
A
#
# COMPACT_ATOMS: atom_id res chain seq x y z
N MET A 1 -3.00 20.48 6.41
CA MET A 1 -2.33 19.19 6.15
C MET A 1 -2.31 18.99 4.64
N PRO A 2 -1.16 18.70 4.00
CA PRO A 2 -1.14 18.46 2.56
C PRO A 2 -2.02 17.25 2.21
N ASP A 3 -2.79 17.33 1.12
CA ASP A 3 -3.67 16.25 0.67
C ASP A 3 -2.84 15.08 0.09
N HIS A 4 -2.33 14.24 0.99
CA HIS A 4 -1.51 13.08 0.64
C HIS A 4 -2.29 12.05 -0.19
N ALA A 5 -3.59 11.93 0.04
CA ALA A 5 -4.46 11.10 -0.77
C ALA A 5 -4.65 11.69 -2.17
N GLY A 6 -4.69 13.02 -2.31
CA GLY A 6 -4.75 13.71 -3.60
C GLY A 6 -3.58 13.37 -4.53
N VAL A 7 -2.35 13.26 -3.99
CA VAL A 7 -1.17 12.84 -4.78
C VAL A 7 -1.31 11.40 -5.25
N LEU A 8 -1.79 10.50 -4.39
CA LEU A 8 -2.01 9.11 -4.76
C LEU A 8 -3.11 8.97 -5.82
N ARG A 9 -4.24 9.67 -5.65
CA ARG A 9 -5.32 9.73 -6.65
C ARG A 9 -4.84 10.27 -7.99
N ALA A 10 -4.00 11.29 -7.99
CA ALA A 10 -3.42 11.85 -9.20
C ALA A 10 -2.54 10.83 -9.95
N ALA A 11 -1.78 10.01 -9.22
CA ALA A 11 -0.96 8.95 -9.83
C ALA A 11 -1.82 7.89 -10.55
N PHE A 12 -2.93 7.43 -9.95
CA PHE A 12 -3.87 6.53 -10.62
C PHE A 12 -4.51 7.19 -11.85
N ARG A 13 -4.96 8.45 -11.71
CA ARG A 13 -5.57 9.20 -12.82
C ARG A 13 -4.60 9.39 -13.99
N ALA A 14 -3.31 9.60 -13.72
CA ALA A 14 -2.29 9.74 -14.76
C ALA A 14 -2.13 8.48 -15.62
N GLU A 15 -2.43 7.30 -15.07
CA GLU A 15 -2.48 6.03 -15.80
C GLU A 15 -3.88 5.69 -16.38
N GLY A 16 -4.85 6.60 -16.26
CA GLY A 16 -6.24 6.35 -16.68
C GLY A 16 -7.01 5.39 -15.77
N LEU A 17 -6.52 5.17 -14.55
CA LEU A 17 -7.10 4.23 -13.58
C LEU A 17 -8.03 4.95 -12.60
N LYS A 18 -9.06 4.24 -12.15
CA LYS A 18 -9.87 4.68 -11.00
C LYS A 18 -9.10 4.36 -9.71
N PHE A 19 -9.01 5.34 -8.82
CA PHE A 19 -8.47 5.11 -7.49
C PHE A 19 -9.47 4.32 -6.63
N PRO A 20 -9.05 3.22 -5.98
CA PRO A 20 -9.91 2.49 -5.05
C PRO A 20 -10.02 3.26 -3.73
N GLU A 21 -11.11 3.97 -3.49
CA GLU A 21 -11.26 4.83 -2.30
C GLU A 21 -11.18 4.03 -0.98
N ASP A 22 -11.70 2.79 -0.96
CA ASP A 22 -11.63 1.89 0.20
C ASP A 22 -10.18 1.55 0.62
N PHE A 23 -9.20 1.77 -0.27
CA PHE A 23 -7.78 1.62 0.06
C PHE A 23 -7.36 2.58 1.19
N LEU A 24 -7.94 3.77 1.26
CA LEU A 24 -7.59 4.75 2.30
C LEU A 24 -8.05 4.25 3.68
N ASP A 25 -9.27 3.74 3.76
CA ASP A 25 -9.84 3.18 4.98
C ASP A 25 -9.09 1.91 5.40
N PHE A 26 -8.72 1.07 4.42
CA PHE A 26 -7.86 -0.09 4.65
C PHE A 26 -6.53 0.31 5.30
N VAL A 27 -5.81 1.27 4.73
CA VAL A 27 -4.53 1.75 5.27
C VAL A 27 -4.73 2.33 6.68
N ALA A 28 -5.77 3.15 6.86
CA ALA A 28 -6.09 3.75 8.15
C ALA A 28 -6.36 2.69 9.23
N HIS A 29 -7.11 1.65 8.89
CA HIS A 29 -7.45 0.55 9.79
C HIS A 29 -6.19 -0.17 10.31
N PHE A 30 -5.32 -0.65 9.41
CA PHE A 30 -4.13 -1.41 9.81
C PHE A 30 -3.05 -0.55 10.47
N GLY A 31 -2.96 0.72 10.08
CA GLY A 31 -2.07 1.70 10.70
C GLY A 31 -2.57 2.26 12.03
N SER A 32 -3.83 2.06 12.39
CA SER A 32 -4.43 2.63 13.60
C SER A 32 -3.70 2.19 14.87
N GLY A 33 -3.46 3.14 15.77
CA GLY A 33 -2.75 2.94 17.04
C GLY A 33 -1.25 2.67 16.91
N LYS A 34 -0.68 2.71 15.69
CA LYS A 34 0.74 2.40 15.42
C LYS A 34 1.44 3.58 14.76
N MET A 35 2.77 3.62 14.86
CA MET A 35 3.61 4.62 14.21
C MET A 35 4.89 4.00 13.67
N GLY A 36 5.56 4.69 12.75
CA GLY A 36 6.86 4.29 12.26
C GLY A 36 6.83 2.91 11.58
N SER A 37 7.88 2.13 11.79
CA SER A 37 8.06 0.83 11.13
C SER A 37 6.93 -0.16 11.44
N GLU A 38 6.35 -0.09 12.64
CA GLU A 38 5.29 -1.00 13.06
C GLU A 38 4.00 -0.81 12.24
N ALA A 39 3.57 0.44 12.06
CA ALA A 39 2.41 0.77 11.23
C ALA A 39 2.63 0.32 9.79
N ARG A 40 3.79 0.66 9.20
CA ARG A 40 4.12 0.31 7.82
C ARG A 40 4.16 -1.20 7.62
N PHE A 41 4.76 -1.94 8.56
CA PHE A 41 4.80 -3.41 8.50
C PHE A 41 3.39 -4.00 8.50
N ALA A 42 2.50 -3.57 9.42
CA ALA A 42 1.13 -4.03 9.48
C ALA A 42 0.35 -3.75 8.18
N ILE A 43 0.50 -2.54 7.64
CA ILE A 43 -0.14 -2.13 6.37
C ILE A 43 0.36 -2.99 5.20
N TYR A 44 1.69 -3.10 5.02
CA TYR A 44 2.25 -3.87 3.90
C TYR A 44 1.98 -5.36 4.02
N GLN A 45 1.94 -5.89 5.24
CA GLN A 45 1.54 -7.27 5.49
C GLN A 45 0.08 -7.50 5.08
N ALA A 46 -0.84 -6.62 5.50
CA ALA A 46 -2.24 -6.71 5.14
C ALA A 46 -2.46 -6.57 3.64
N MET A 47 -1.80 -5.59 2.99
CA MET A 47 -1.82 -5.45 1.53
C MET A 47 -1.34 -6.71 0.83
N SER A 48 -0.26 -7.33 1.33
CA SER A 48 0.27 -8.55 0.73
C SER A 48 -0.71 -9.71 0.81
N PHE A 49 -1.47 -9.83 1.90
CA PHE A 49 -2.53 -10.83 2.01
C PHE A 49 -3.69 -10.57 1.06
N LYS A 50 -4.11 -9.31 0.87
CA LYS A 50 -5.16 -8.96 -0.10
C LYS A 50 -4.73 -9.26 -1.55
N ILE A 51 -3.46 -9.05 -1.89
CA ILE A 51 -2.95 -9.24 -3.27
C ILE A 51 -2.64 -10.72 -3.57
N LEU A 52 -2.01 -11.44 -2.64
CA LEU A 52 -1.45 -12.78 -2.89
C LEU A 52 -2.24 -13.92 -2.24
N GLY A 53 -3.20 -13.61 -1.36
CA GLY A 53 -3.84 -14.59 -0.49
C GLY A 53 -2.94 -15.07 0.66
N ARG A 54 -3.52 -15.87 1.57
CA ARG A 54 -2.80 -16.41 2.73
C ARG A 54 -1.77 -17.46 2.29
N GLY A 55 -0.57 -17.43 2.89
CA GLY A 55 0.44 -18.49 2.75
C GLY A 55 1.49 -18.30 1.64
N THR A 56 1.37 -17.25 0.84
CA THR A 56 2.29 -16.97 -0.27
C THR A 56 3.60 -16.33 0.23
N LYS A 57 4.75 -16.93 -0.09
CA LYS A 57 6.10 -16.43 0.28
C LYS A 57 6.75 -15.64 -0.86
N ILE A 58 6.10 -14.55 -1.29
CA ILE A 58 6.61 -13.64 -2.34
C ILE A 58 6.80 -12.25 -1.73
N ILE A 59 7.90 -11.57 -2.06
CA ILE A 59 8.08 -10.17 -1.68
C ILE A 59 7.38 -9.28 -2.71
N LEU A 60 6.47 -8.44 -2.24
CA LEU A 60 5.85 -7.41 -3.06
C LEU A 60 6.69 -6.13 -3.04
N ILE A 61 6.90 -5.58 -4.23
CA ILE A 61 7.43 -4.23 -4.42
C ILE A 61 6.27 -3.34 -4.83
N TYR A 62 5.85 -2.46 -3.93
CA TYR A 62 4.73 -1.56 -4.16
C TYR A 62 5.13 -0.34 -5.00
N PRO A 63 4.19 0.28 -5.75
CA PRO A 63 4.43 1.52 -6.48
C PRO A 63 4.90 2.66 -5.57
N ASP A 64 5.82 3.48 -6.07
CA ASP A 64 6.37 4.65 -5.33
C ASP A 64 5.28 5.57 -4.76
N PRO A 65 4.18 5.90 -5.47
CA PRO A 65 3.11 6.72 -4.91
C PRO A 65 2.48 6.13 -3.65
N VAL A 66 2.35 4.80 -3.59
CA VAL A 66 1.79 4.07 -2.44
C VAL A 66 2.77 4.08 -1.28
N LEU A 67 4.04 3.79 -1.55
CA LEU A 67 5.11 3.85 -0.54
C LEU A 67 5.21 5.25 0.06
N ALA A 68 5.18 6.29 -0.77
CA ALA A 68 5.21 7.68 -0.35
C ALA A 68 3.99 8.07 0.48
N TYR A 69 2.79 7.61 0.10
CA TYR A 69 1.57 7.84 0.88
C TYR A 69 1.68 7.23 2.29
N VAL A 70 2.01 5.95 2.39
CA VAL A 70 2.15 5.24 3.67
C VAL A 70 3.26 5.84 4.53
N GLN A 71 4.40 6.20 3.92
CA GLN A 71 5.51 6.84 4.61
C GLN A 71 5.15 8.23 5.15
N ARG A 72 4.36 9.01 4.41
CA ARG A 72 3.91 10.33 4.89
C ARG A 72 2.92 10.21 6.04
N MET A 73 2.03 9.21 5.99
CA MET A 73 1.02 8.99 7.03
C MET A 73 1.63 8.48 8.34
N TYR A 74 2.64 7.62 8.28
CA TYR A 74 3.16 6.91 9.46
C TYR A 74 4.67 7.11 9.72
N GLY A 75 5.34 8.00 8.98
CA GLY A 75 6.76 8.36 9.13
C GLY A 75 7.74 7.26 8.71
N GLY A 76 9.04 7.47 9.03
CA GLY A 76 10.17 6.52 8.92
C GLY A 76 10.78 6.29 7.53
N THR A 77 11.89 5.55 7.44
CA THR A 77 12.53 5.11 6.19
C THR A 77 12.11 3.68 5.83
N VAL A 78 11.89 3.40 4.54
CA VAL A 78 11.64 2.03 4.05
C VAL A 78 12.97 1.47 3.55
N SER A 79 13.53 0.51 4.29
CA SER A 79 14.62 -0.33 3.79
C SER A 79 14.00 -1.37 2.88
N SER A 80 14.41 -1.43 1.62
CA SER A 80 14.02 -2.51 0.70
C SER A 80 14.40 -3.86 1.31
N GLY A 81 13.40 -4.72 1.52
CA GLY A 81 13.61 -6.07 2.06
C GLY A 81 14.24 -7.00 1.03
N SER A 82 15.16 -7.85 1.48
CA SER A 82 15.80 -8.90 0.67
C SER A 82 15.07 -10.23 0.83
N GLY A 83 14.62 -10.82 -0.27
CA GLY A 83 14.10 -12.19 -0.30
C GLY A 83 14.01 -12.73 -1.73
N ARG A 84 13.91 -14.05 -1.84
CA ARG A 84 13.84 -14.74 -3.14
C ARG A 84 12.42 -14.61 -3.70
N GLY A 85 12.31 -14.07 -4.93
CA GLY A 85 11.05 -13.85 -5.62
C GLY A 85 10.43 -12.49 -5.29
N THR A 86 10.77 -11.49 -6.10
CA THR A 86 10.16 -10.15 -6.04
C THR A 86 9.08 -10.02 -7.11
N LEU A 87 7.86 -9.65 -6.70
CA LEU A 87 6.78 -9.27 -7.60
C LEU A 87 6.56 -7.77 -7.52
N LYS A 88 6.75 -7.07 -8.64
CA LYS A 88 6.39 -5.66 -8.75
C LYS A 88 4.87 -5.55 -8.89
N VAL A 89 4.27 -4.81 -7.99
CA VAL A 89 2.85 -4.49 -8.04
C VAL A 89 2.67 -3.19 -8.83
N SER A 90 1.78 -3.15 -9.81
CA SER A 90 1.43 -1.93 -10.55
C SER A 90 0.24 -1.21 -9.93
N LEU A 91 0.06 0.08 -10.27
CA LEU A 91 -1.17 0.80 -9.91
C LEU A 91 -2.41 0.13 -10.54
N SER A 92 -2.28 -0.44 -11.75
CA SER A 92 -3.37 -1.20 -12.38
C SER A 92 -3.79 -2.41 -11.56
N GLN A 93 -2.86 -3.20 -11.03
CA GLN A 93 -3.18 -4.33 -10.14
C GLN A 93 -3.86 -3.85 -8.87
N LEU A 94 -3.35 -2.77 -8.25
CA LEU A 94 -3.99 -2.22 -7.05
C LEU A 94 -5.40 -1.69 -7.33
N SER A 95 -5.67 -1.16 -8.53
CA SER A 95 -6.99 -0.66 -8.92
C SER A 95 -8.05 -1.75 -9.03
N THR A 96 -7.64 -3.01 -9.19
CA THR A 96 -8.54 -4.17 -9.31
C THR A 96 -8.73 -4.95 -8.02
N VAL A 97 -7.93 -4.68 -6.99
CA VAL A 97 -8.06 -5.34 -5.69
C VAL A 97 -9.27 -4.78 -4.94
N ASP A 98 -10.04 -5.68 -4.32
CA ASP A 98 -11.09 -5.32 -3.39
C ASP A 98 -10.47 -4.99 -2.01
N TRP A 99 -10.49 -3.71 -1.66
CA TRP A 99 -9.91 -3.18 -0.43
C TRP A 99 -10.89 -3.11 0.74
N THR A 100 -12.11 -3.62 0.58
CA THR A 100 -13.06 -3.72 1.69
C THR A 100 -12.47 -4.53 2.84
N LEU A 101 -12.71 -4.02 4.05
CA LEU A 101 -12.29 -4.68 5.30
C LEU A 101 -13.17 -5.93 5.50
N GLU A 102 -12.53 -7.09 5.66
CA GLU A 102 -13.18 -8.37 6.03
C GLU A 102 -13.18 -8.60 7.54
#